data_AF-A0A5C3KJG8-F1
#
_entry.id   AF-A0A5C3KJG8-F1
#
_cell.length_a   1.000
_cell.length_b   1.000
_cell.length_c   1.000
_cell.angle_alpha   90.00
_cell.angle_beta   90.00
_cell.angle_gamma   90.00
#
_symmetry.space_group_name_H-M   'P 1'
#
loop_
_entity.id
_entity.type
_entity.pdbx_description
1 polymer ?
#
loop_
_entity_poly.entity_id
_entity_poly.type
_entity_poly.pdbx_seq_one_letter_code
_entity_poly.pdbx_strand_id
1 'polypeptide(L)'
;MKTDSILGKIVVKPVINPTKPDELVEAATTSSTQPPEPSVEDPNKGKTTNKEVEDWMSEGDHVEWFQAEAEIIQWQEEWELKLVELIQARTYYHKMAEIWASMADTKPEASTTPGQVAYACGMASCLKDQAKQTLAIMNQARHGSLGTEADLAVFIKAEHVQFDDECQKASFSSFANNKLNHQQQAQMLTASSIASDKLNAPTLSSIEKVKAHP
;
A
#
# COMPACT_ATOMS: atom_id res chain seq x y z
N MET A 1 10.00 -21.61 35.59
CA MET A 1 8.54 -21.68 35.37
C MET A 1 8.28 -21.40 33.91
N LYS A 2 7.49 -22.25 33.27
CA LYS A 2 7.22 -22.25 31.82
C LYS A 2 6.33 -21.05 31.45
N THR A 3 6.65 -20.41 30.34
CA THR A 3 5.84 -19.37 29.68
C THR A 3 4.87 -20.06 28.72
N ASP A 4 3.59 -20.13 29.08
CA ASP A 4 2.57 -20.58 28.15
C ASP A 4 1.94 -19.38 27.44
N SER A 5 2.27 -19.30 26.15
CA SER A 5 1.74 -18.37 25.16
C SER A 5 0.30 -18.75 24.83
N ILE A 6 -0.65 -17.86 25.15
CA ILE A 6 -2.06 -17.97 24.76
C ILE A 6 -2.32 -16.93 23.68
N LEU A 7 -1.92 -17.23 22.45
CA LEU A 7 -2.38 -16.53 21.24
C LEU A 7 -3.27 -17.50 20.47
N GLY A 8 -4.58 -17.36 20.70
CA GLY A 8 -5.62 -18.01 19.93
C GLY A 8 -5.59 -17.53 18.48
N LYS A 9 -5.62 -18.49 17.57
CA LYS A 9 -5.66 -18.30 16.11
C LYS A 9 -6.89 -17.50 15.70
N ILE A 10 -6.70 -16.29 15.16
CA ILE A 10 -7.75 -15.58 14.44
C ILE A 10 -7.69 -16.05 12.97
N VAL A 11 -8.64 -16.89 12.60
CA VAL A 11 -8.90 -17.25 11.20
C VAL A 11 -9.89 -16.22 10.66
N VAL A 12 -9.40 -15.27 9.87
CA VAL A 12 -10.26 -14.37 9.09
C VAL A 12 -10.66 -15.11 7.81
N LYS A 13 -11.95 -15.39 7.66
CA LYS A 13 -12.53 -15.87 6.40
C LYS A 13 -12.87 -14.66 5.52
N PRO A 14 -12.67 -14.71 4.19
CA PRO A 14 -13.14 -13.65 3.31
C PRO A 14 -14.67 -13.69 3.18
N VAL A 15 -15.28 -12.51 3.29
CA VAL A 15 -16.71 -12.25 3.09
C VAL A 15 -17.00 -12.18 1.60
N ILE A 16 -18.03 -12.91 1.18
CA ILE A 16 -18.57 -12.95 -0.18
C ILE A 16 -19.77 -11.99 -0.27
N ASN A 17 -20.02 -11.47 -1.49
CA ASN A 17 -21.28 -11.03 -2.13
C ASN A 17 -21.65 -9.52 -2.15
N PRO A 18 -22.55 -9.05 -3.06
CA PRO A 18 -23.05 -9.63 -4.33
C PRO A 18 -23.33 -8.61 -5.49
N THR A 19 -23.72 -9.16 -6.67
CA THR A 19 -24.79 -8.68 -7.60
C THR A 19 -24.41 -8.01 -8.93
N LYS A 20 -24.82 -8.68 -10.01
CA LYS A 20 -24.98 -8.25 -11.41
C LYS A 20 -25.96 -7.08 -11.58
N PRO A 21 -25.99 -6.43 -12.75
CA PRO A 21 -27.25 -6.47 -13.51
C PRO A 21 -27.07 -6.73 -15.02
N ASP A 22 -28.01 -7.50 -15.57
CA ASP A 22 -28.23 -7.68 -17.00
C ASP A 22 -28.96 -6.45 -17.60
N GLU A 23 -28.49 -6.02 -18.77
CA GLU A 23 -29.23 -5.80 -20.02
C GLU A 23 -30.60 -5.06 -20.01
N LEU A 24 -30.67 -3.89 -20.66
CA LEU A 24 -31.83 -3.46 -21.46
C LEU A 24 -31.40 -2.52 -22.60
N VAL A 25 -32.19 -2.54 -23.67
CA VAL A 25 -31.86 -2.38 -25.10
C VAL A 25 -32.52 -1.11 -25.71
N GLU A 26 -32.06 -0.72 -26.92
CA GLU A 26 -32.69 0.13 -27.96
C GLU A 26 -32.47 1.67 -27.89
N ALA A 27 -32.26 2.43 -28.98
CA ALA A 27 -32.68 2.25 -30.39
C ALA A 27 -31.81 3.05 -31.42
N ALA A 28 -31.74 2.51 -32.64
CA ALA A 28 -31.68 3.10 -34.00
C ALA A 28 -30.73 4.29 -34.32
N THR A 29 -29.95 4.28 -35.41
CA THR A 29 -30.44 4.39 -36.80
C THR A 29 -29.30 4.13 -37.81
N THR A 30 -29.62 3.46 -38.92
CA THR A 30 -28.78 3.08 -40.05
C THR A 30 -28.49 4.23 -41.05
N SER A 31 -27.24 4.29 -41.56
CA SER A 31 -26.89 4.86 -42.88
C SER A 31 -25.54 4.24 -43.29
N SER A 32 -25.54 3.19 -44.11
CA SER A 32 -25.30 3.27 -45.57
C SER A 32 -23.95 3.93 -45.93
N THR A 33 -22.90 3.12 -46.11
CA THR A 33 -21.84 3.32 -47.12
C THR A 33 -21.17 1.97 -47.38
N GLN A 34 -21.05 1.65 -48.67
CA GLN A 34 -20.53 0.44 -49.29
C GLN A 34 -19.09 0.09 -48.84
N PRO A 35 -18.69 -1.20 -48.80
CA PRO A 35 -17.38 -1.60 -48.29
C PRO A 35 -16.26 -1.26 -49.28
N PRO A 36 -15.15 -0.64 -48.85
CA PRO A 36 -13.94 -0.64 -49.64
C PRO A 36 -13.31 -2.04 -49.65
N GLU A 37 -12.82 -2.42 -50.82
CA GLU A 37 -12.13 -3.67 -51.15
C GLU A 37 -11.06 -4.10 -50.12
N PRO A 38 -10.76 -5.41 -50.02
CA PRO A 38 -9.76 -5.93 -49.10
C PRO A 38 -8.37 -5.40 -49.45
N SER A 39 -7.95 -4.32 -48.81
CA SER A 39 -6.57 -3.87 -48.81
C SER A 39 -5.74 -4.88 -48.04
N VAL A 40 -4.98 -5.67 -48.81
CA VAL A 40 -3.78 -6.44 -48.45
C VAL A 40 -3.45 -6.38 -46.96
N GLU A 41 -3.86 -7.42 -46.22
CA GLU A 41 -3.40 -7.61 -44.85
C GLU A 41 -1.88 -7.78 -44.85
N ASP A 42 -1.21 -6.86 -44.17
CA ASP A 42 0.22 -6.94 -43.88
C ASP A 42 0.46 -8.19 -43.01
N PRO A 43 1.20 -9.22 -43.47
CA PRO A 43 1.33 -10.51 -42.77
C PRO A 43 2.14 -10.45 -41.47
N ASN A 44 2.47 -9.25 -40.97
CA ASN A 44 3.19 -9.03 -39.72
C ASN A 44 2.33 -8.42 -38.59
N LYS A 45 1.01 -8.32 -38.76
CA LYS A 45 0.09 -7.69 -37.78
C LYS A 45 -0.12 -8.47 -36.46
N GLY A 46 0.76 -9.42 -36.12
CA GLY A 46 0.62 -10.28 -34.93
C GLY A 46 1.92 -10.61 -34.21
N LYS A 47 3.05 -10.00 -34.59
CA LYS A 47 4.31 -10.17 -33.86
C LYS A 47 4.52 -8.95 -32.98
N THR A 48 4.05 -9.03 -31.74
CA THR A 48 4.45 -8.10 -30.69
C THR A 48 5.98 -8.06 -30.68
N THR A 49 6.54 -6.90 -30.98
CA THR A 49 8.00 -6.76 -30.97
C THR A 49 8.51 -7.00 -29.55
N ASN A 50 9.69 -7.59 -29.38
CA ASN A 50 10.27 -7.81 -28.04
C ASN A 50 10.30 -6.53 -27.18
N LYS A 51 10.41 -5.37 -27.83
CA LYS A 51 10.28 -4.06 -27.19
C LYS A 51 8.91 -3.82 -26.57
N GLU A 52 7.83 -4.17 -27.25
CA GLU A 52 6.46 -4.02 -26.77
C GLU A 52 6.16 -4.97 -25.60
N VAL A 53 6.75 -6.17 -25.61
CA VAL A 53 6.65 -7.12 -24.49
C VAL A 53 7.44 -6.62 -23.27
N GLU A 54 8.63 -6.06 -23.46
CA GLU A 54 9.43 -5.46 -22.38
C GLU A 54 8.76 -4.22 -21.79
N ASP A 55 8.24 -3.32 -22.65
CA ASP A 55 7.51 -2.13 -22.23
C ASP A 55 6.24 -2.54 -21.44
N TRP A 56 5.57 -3.64 -21.81
CA TRP A 56 4.41 -4.19 -21.09
C TRP A 56 4.79 -4.83 -19.74
N MET A 57 5.92 -5.54 -19.65
CA MET A 57 6.41 -6.09 -18.38
C MET A 57 6.85 -4.97 -17.42
N SER A 58 7.50 -3.92 -17.94
CA SER A 58 7.90 -2.75 -17.15
C SER A 58 6.70 -1.96 -16.64
N GLU A 59 5.60 -1.87 -17.40
CA GLU A 59 4.37 -1.24 -16.94
C GLU A 59 3.67 -2.11 -15.88
N GLY A 60 3.73 -3.45 -16.01
CA GLY A 60 3.23 -4.38 -15.00
C GLY A 60 3.91 -4.19 -13.64
N ASP A 61 5.25 -4.13 -13.62
CA ASP A 61 6.04 -3.87 -12.40
C ASP A 61 5.69 -2.52 -11.75
N HIS A 62 5.34 -1.52 -12.57
CA HIS A 62 4.96 -0.19 -12.10
C HIS A 62 3.56 -0.18 -11.47
N VAL A 63 2.60 -0.91 -12.04
CA VAL A 63 1.25 -1.08 -11.47
C VAL A 63 1.31 -1.81 -10.12
N GLU A 64 2.14 -2.85 -10.01
CA GLU A 64 2.33 -3.56 -8.73
C GLU A 64 2.94 -2.64 -7.66
N TRP A 65 3.87 -1.76 -8.06
CA TRP A 65 4.45 -0.77 -7.15
C TRP A 65 3.42 0.22 -6.62
N PHE A 66 2.58 0.80 -7.49
CA PHE A 66 1.51 1.71 -7.05
C PHE A 66 0.48 1.03 -6.16
N GLN A 67 0.17 -0.24 -6.43
CA GLN A 67 -0.74 -0.99 -5.57
C GLN A 67 -0.14 -1.18 -4.18
N ALA A 68 1.12 -1.59 -4.10
CA ALA A 68 1.80 -1.75 -2.82
C ALA A 68 1.91 -0.41 -2.06
N GLU A 69 2.19 0.69 -2.75
CA GLU A 69 2.22 2.03 -2.17
C GLU A 69 0.84 2.45 -1.62
N ALA A 70 -0.22 2.27 -2.41
CA ALA A 70 -1.58 2.56 -1.98
C ALA A 70 -2.01 1.72 -0.76
N GLU A 71 -1.65 0.43 -0.73
CA GLU A 71 -1.94 -0.45 0.42
C GLU A 71 -1.22 0.03 1.68
N ILE A 72 0.05 0.47 1.59
CA ILE A 72 0.79 1.00 2.74
C ILE A 72 0.13 2.27 3.28
N ILE A 73 -0.27 3.19 2.39
CA ILE A 73 -0.95 4.43 2.79
C ILE A 73 -2.27 4.10 3.50
N GLN A 74 -3.07 3.18 2.96
CA GLN A 74 -4.33 2.77 3.59
C GLN A 74 -4.08 2.17 4.98
N TRP A 75 -3.10 1.27 5.11
CA TRP A 75 -2.75 0.69 6.41
C TRP A 75 -2.34 1.75 7.44
N GLN A 76 -1.61 2.78 6.99
CA GLN A 76 -1.23 3.90 7.84
C GLN A 76 -2.45 4.71 8.30
N GLU A 77 -3.36 5.07 7.38
CA GLU A 77 -4.59 5.79 7.70
C GLU A 77 -5.47 5.03 8.71
N GLU A 78 -5.65 3.72 8.50
CA GLU A 78 -6.42 2.86 9.41
C GLU A 78 -5.79 2.80 10.81
N TRP A 79 -4.46 2.74 10.87
CA TRP A 79 -3.73 2.74 12.13
C TRP A 79 -3.83 4.08 12.86
N GLU A 80 -3.74 5.20 12.15
CA GLU A 80 -3.90 6.54 12.71
C GLU A 80 -5.30 6.76 13.28
N LEU A 81 -6.34 6.34 12.55
CA LEU A 81 -7.72 6.32 13.04
C LEU A 81 -7.83 5.51 14.33
N LYS A 82 -7.14 4.36 14.40
CA LYS A 82 -7.17 3.53 15.59
C LYS A 82 -6.54 4.21 16.80
N LEU A 83 -5.48 4.98 16.60
CA LEU A 83 -4.87 5.79 17.67
C LEU A 83 -5.82 6.89 18.17
N VAL A 84 -6.53 7.58 17.27
CA VAL A 84 -7.56 8.57 17.64
C VAL A 84 -8.62 7.92 18.53
N GLU A 85 -9.15 6.77 18.12
CA GLU A 85 -10.17 6.03 18.88
C GLU A 85 -9.69 5.68 20.30
N LEU A 86 -8.43 5.26 20.45
CA LEU A 86 -7.87 4.91 21.77
C LEU A 86 -7.74 6.12 22.68
N ILE A 87 -7.28 7.27 22.16
CA ILE A 87 -7.18 8.52 22.92
C ILE A 87 -8.56 9.00 23.36
N GLN A 88 -9.53 8.97 22.44
CA GLN A 88 -10.91 9.33 22.73
C GLN A 88 -11.54 8.41 23.77
N ALA A 89 -11.38 7.08 23.62
CA ALA A 89 -11.88 6.10 24.57
C ALA A 89 -11.30 6.33 25.97
N ARG A 90 -9.98 6.53 26.08
CA ARG A 90 -9.32 6.83 27.36
C ARG A 90 -9.90 8.10 28.00
N THR A 91 -10.08 9.15 27.20
CA THR A 91 -10.62 10.43 27.67
C THR A 91 -12.07 10.28 28.13
N TYR A 92 -12.87 9.54 27.38
CA TYR A 92 -14.24 9.21 27.71
C TYR A 92 -14.34 8.45 29.03
N TYR A 93 -13.53 7.39 29.22
CA TYR A 93 -13.53 6.62 30.45
C TYR A 93 -13.15 7.46 31.68
N HIS A 94 -12.16 8.35 31.55
CA HIS A 94 -11.81 9.28 32.62
C HIS A 94 -12.98 10.20 32.99
N LYS A 95 -13.58 10.88 32.00
CA LYS A 95 -14.71 11.79 32.22
C LYS A 95 -15.91 11.06 32.84
N MET A 96 -16.25 9.89 32.33
CA MET A 96 -17.37 9.11 32.86
C MET A 96 -17.09 8.62 34.27
N ALA A 97 -15.85 8.19 34.57
CA ALA A 97 -15.48 7.81 35.92
C ALA A 97 -15.61 8.97 36.92
N GLU A 98 -15.24 10.19 36.52
CA GLU A 98 -15.41 11.40 37.32
C GLU A 98 -16.88 11.72 37.55
N ILE A 99 -17.73 11.63 36.51
CA ILE A 99 -19.17 11.83 36.63
C ILE A 99 -19.76 10.81 37.62
N TRP A 100 -19.46 9.52 37.46
CA TRP A 100 -19.95 8.48 38.38
C TRP A 100 -19.44 8.66 39.81
N ALA A 101 -18.19 9.08 39.99
CA ALA A 101 -17.65 9.39 41.31
C ALA A 101 -18.39 10.59 41.94
N SER A 102 -18.63 11.65 41.15
CA SER A 102 -19.36 12.83 41.63
C SER A 102 -20.79 12.49 42.08
N MET A 103 -21.46 11.57 41.38
CA MET A 103 -22.79 11.07 41.77
C MET A 103 -22.76 10.23 43.05
N ALA A 104 -21.64 9.58 43.35
CA ALA A 104 -21.47 8.87 44.62
C ALA A 104 -21.17 9.82 45.78
N ASP A 105 -20.47 10.93 45.50
CA ASP A 105 -20.05 11.93 46.49
C ASP A 105 -21.14 12.98 46.79
N THR A 106 -22.16 13.11 45.95
CA THR A 106 -23.30 14.00 46.23
C THR A 106 -23.97 13.60 47.54
N LYS A 107 -24.17 14.58 48.43
CA LYS A 107 -24.82 14.37 49.73
C LYS A 107 -26.14 13.62 49.53
N PRO A 108 -26.42 12.59 50.34
CA PRO A 108 -27.65 11.82 50.19
C PRO A 108 -28.84 12.76 50.43
N GLU A 109 -29.53 13.09 49.34
CA GLU A 109 -30.90 13.57 49.45
C GLU A 109 -31.77 12.45 50.02
N ALA A 110 -32.94 12.77 50.57
CA ALA A 110 -33.85 11.77 51.15
C ALA A 110 -34.23 10.62 50.18
N SER A 111 -33.96 10.77 48.89
CA SER A 111 -34.19 9.81 47.80
C SER A 111 -32.97 8.94 47.44
N THR A 112 -31.75 9.25 47.90
CA THR A 112 -30.53 8.52 47.53
C THR A 112 -30.36 7.28 48.40
N THR A 113 -30.57 6.11 47.81
CA THR A 113 -30.40 4.83 48.51
C THR A 113 -28.92 4.43 48.59
N PRO A 114 -28.47 3.78 49.67
CA PRO A 114 -27.09 3.27 49.77
C PRO A 114 -26.68 2.36 48.60
N GLY A 115 -27.63 1.64 48.00
CA GLY A 115 -27.38 0.79 46.82
C GLY A 115 -27.01 1.59 45.57
N GLN A 116 -27.60 2.77 45.35
CA GLN A 116 -27.26 3.64 44.23
C GLN A 116 -25.85 4.20 44.36
N VAL A 117 -25.44 4.59 45.57
CA VAL A 117 -24.07 5.06 45.85
C VAL A 117 -23.06 3.94 45.60
N ALA A 118 -23.32 2.73 46.11
CA ALA A 118 -22.44 1.58 45.87
C ALA A 118 -22.31 1.24 44.37
N TYR A 119 -23.42 1.31 43.62
CA TYR A 119 -23.41 1.11 42.18
C TYR A 119 -22.58 2.17 41.45
N ALA A 120 -22.77 3.45 41.78
CA ALA A 120 -22.01 4.56 41.19
C ALA A 120 -20.50 4.43 41.46
N CYS A 121 -20.11 4.08 42.69
CA CYS A 121 -18.71 3.76 43.04
C CYS A 121 -18.14 2.60 42.21
N GLY A 122 -18.93 1.54 42.02
CA GLY A 122 -18.56 0.39 41.20
C GLY A 122 -18.32 0.78 39.74
N MET A 123 -19.22 1.57 39.16
CA MET A 123 -19.09 2.07 37.79
C MET A 123 -17.87 2.98 37.62
N ALA A 124 -17.65 3.91 38.56
CA ALA A 124 -16.49 4.78 38.55
C ALA A 124 -15.17 3.97 38.59
N SER A 125 -15.11 2.92 39.40
CA SER A 125 -13.94 2.05 39.50
C SER A 125 -13.70 1.25 38.21
N CYS A 126 -14.76 0.66 37.65
CA CYS A 126 -14.70 -0.09 36.40
C CYS A 126 -14.16 0.78 35.25
N LEU A 127 -14.67 2.00 35.10
CA LEU A 127 -14.23 2.94 34.06
C LEU A 127 -12.77 3.39 34.27
N LYS A 128 -12.34 3.59 35.52
CA LYS A 128 -10.93 3.86 35.83
C LYS A 128 -10.03 2.70 35.39
N ASP A 129 -10.47 1.47 35.58
CA ASP A 129 -9.69 0.29 35.17
C ASP A 129 -9.65 0.15 33.64
N GLN A 130 -10.75 0.46 32.93
CA GLN A 130 -10.75 0.55 31.47
C GLN A 130 -9.77 1.62 30.96
N ALA A 131 -9.76 2.81 31.57
CA ALA A 131 -8.81 3.86 31.22
C ALA A 131 -7.34 3.42 31.41
N LYS A 132 -7.04 2.69 32.50
CA LYS A 132 -5.70 2.12 32.74
C LYS A 132 -5.36 1.05 31.70
N GLN A 133 -6.30 0.18 31.34
CA GLN A 133 -6.09 -0.86 30.34
C GLN A 133 -5.81 -0.25 28.97
N THR A 134 -6.59 0.75 28.56
CA THR A 134 -6.33 1.51 27.31
C THR A 134 -4.94 2.13 27.33
N LEU A 135 -4.55 2.77 28.43
CA LEU A 135 -3.21 3.33 28.58
C LEU A 135 -2.11 2.24 28.54
N ALA A 136 -2.35 1.05 29.10
CA ALA A 136 -1.41 -0.06 29.03
C ALA A 136 -1.20 -0.54 27.59
N ILE A 137 -2.28 -0.63 26.79
CA ILE A 137 -2.20 -0.96 25.36
C ILE A 137 -1.41 0.12 24.61
N MET A 138 -1.69 1.40 24.88
CA MET A 138 -0.94 2.51 24.27
C MET A 138 0.55 2.49 24.67
N ASN A 139 0.87 2.18 25.92
CA ASN A 139 2.26 2.04 26.39
C ASN A 139 2.98 0.86 25.71
N GLN A 140 2.31 -0.28 25.52
CA GLN A 140 2.87 -1.42 24.79
C GLN A 140 3.20 -1.05 23.34
N ALA A 141 2.36 -0.21 22.73
CA ALA A 141 2.57 0.34 21.39
C ALA A 141 3.53 1.54 21.38
N ARG A 142 4.13 1.95 22.51
CA ARG A 142 5.01 3.13 22.65
C ARG A 142 4.34 4.49 22.39
N HIS A 143 3.02 4.56 22.45
CA HIS A 143 2.24 5.79 22.30
C HIS A 143 1.63 6.29 23.62
N GLY A 144 2.08 5.77 24.77
CA GLY A 144 1.53 6.15 26.07
C GLY A 144 1.77 7.60 26.48
N SER A 145 2.66 8.31 25.79
CA SER A 145 2.87 9.76 25.94
C SER A 145 1.80 10.61 25.23
N LEU A 146 1.01 10.02 24.32
CA LEU A 146 -0.05 10.74 23.61
C LEU A 146 -1.25 10.92 24.55
N GLY A 147 -1.35 12.10 25.15
CA GLY A 147 -2.40 12.42 26.12
C GLY A 147 -3.67 12.96 25.46
N THR A 148 -3.53 13.65 24.33
CA THR A 148 -4.59 14.39 23.66
C THR A 148 -4.57 14.19 22.14
N GLU A 149 -5.67 14.53 21.47
CA GLU A 149 -5.73 14.58 20.01
C GLU A 149 -4.74 15.60 19.41
N ALA A 150 -4.42 16.67 20.15
CA ALA A 150 -3.41 17.64 19.72
C ALA A 150 -2.01 17.02 19.69
N ASP A 151 -1.66 16.22 20.72
CA ASP A 151 -0.39 15.50 20.76
C ASP A 151 -0.30 14.49 19.61
N LEU A 152 -1.41 13.79 19.32
CA LEU A 152 -1.50 12.87 18.19
C LEU A 152 -1.33 13.60 16.85
N ALA A 153 -1.97 14.76 16.66
CA ALA A 153 -1.84 15.52 15.43
C ALA A 153 -0.39 16.00 15.17
N VAL A 154 0.34 16.36 16.23
CA VAL A 154 1.77 16.70 16.13
C VAL A 154 2.59 15.45 15.78
N PHE A 155 2.29 14.33 16.41
CA PHE A 155 2.96 13.04 16.18
C PHE A 155 2.76 12.55 14.74
N ILE A 156 1.52 12.48 14.24
CA ILE A 156 1.18 12.04 12.88
C ILE A 156 1.88 12.92 11.85
N LYS A 157 1.86 14.25 12.02
CA LYS A 157 2.58 15.17 11.12
C LYS A 157 4.08 14.90 11.08
N ALA A 158 4.69 14.58 12.21
CA ALA A 158 6.11 14.25 12.27
C ALA A 158 6.41 12.91 11.58
N GLU A 159 5.54 11.90 11.75
CA GLU A 159 5.68 10.61 11.08
C GLU A 159 5.50 10.72 9.56
N HIS A 160 4.49 11.46 9.08
CA HIS A 160 4.29 11.69 7.65
C HIS A 160 5.52 12.31 6.99
N VAL A 161 6.12 13.32 7.64
CA VAL A 161 7.36 13.94 7.12
C VAL A 161 8.51 12.93 7.03
N GLN A 162 8.66 12.03 8.01
CA GLN A 162 9.69 11.00 7.97
C GLN A 162 9.41 9.96 6.88
N PHE A 163 8.16 9.51 6.77
CA PHE A 163 7.73 8.54 5.78
C PHE A 163 7.92 9.09 4.36
N ASP A 164 7.50 10.33 4.10
CA ASP A 164 7.69 10.99 2.80
C ASP A 164 9.18 11.09 2.44
N ASP A 165 10.03 11.48 3.40
CA ASP A 165 11.49 11.54 3.22
C ASP A 165 12.09 10.16 2.89
N GLU A 166 11.59 9.09 3.50
CA GLU A 166 12.03 7.71 3.27
C GLU A 166 11.56 7.16 1.93
N CYS A 167 10.28 7.35 1.60
CA CYS A 167 9.71 7.00 0.29
C CYS A 167 10.44 7.74 -0.84
N GLN A 168 10.72 9.04 -0.67
CA GLN A 168 11.46 9.80 -1.66
C GLN A 168 12.88 9.26 -1.85
N LYS A 169 13.60 8.94 -0.76
CA LYS A 169 14.93 8.31 -0.82
C LYS A 169 14.88 6.93 -1.51
N ALA A 170 13.90 6.11 -1.17
CA ALA A 170 13.71 4.79 -1.77
C ALA A 170 13.46 4.89 -3.29
N SER A 171 12.58 5.79 -3.71
CA SER A 171 12.28 6.06 -5.12
C SER A 171 13.51 6.56 -5.89
N PHE A 172 14.29 7.48 -5.32
CA PHE A 172 15.55 7.93 -5.92
C PHE A 172 16.57 6.80 -6.06
N SER A 173 16.68 5.92 -5.06
CA SER A 173 17.61 4.79 -5.09
C SER A 173 17.20 3.72 -6.14
N SER A 174 15.90 3.43 -6.23
CA SER A 174 15.34 2.50 -7.23
C SER A 174 15.55 3.03 -8.65
N PHE A 175 15.26 4.32 -8.87
CA PHE A 175 15.49 4.97 -10.16
C PHE A 175 16.97 4.97 -10.56
N ALA A 176 17.88 5.24 -9.63
CA ALA A 176 19.31 5.20 -9.89
C ALA A 176 19.79 3.79 -10.27
N ASN A 177 19.29 2.75 -9.59
CA ASN A 177 19.62 1.36 -9.86
C ASN A 177 19.07 0.89 -11.22
N ASN A 178 17.83 1.22 -11.56
CA ASN A 178 17.25 0.90 -12.86
C ASN A 178 17.98 1.57 -14.01
N LYS A 179 18.37 2.84 -13.84
CA LYS A 179 19.17 3.57 -14.83
C LYS A 179 20.54 2.93 -15.06
N LEU A 180 21.20 2.46 -14.00
CA LEU A 180 22.48 1.76 -14.09
C LEU A 180 22.32 0.41 -14.80
N ASN A 181 21.25 -0.33 -14.51
CA ASN A 181 20.98 -1.64 -15.10
C ASN A 181 20.68 -1.54 -16.61
N HIS A 182 19.85 -0.57 -17.02
CA HIS A 182 19.63 -0.29 -18.45
C HIS A 182 20.91 0.16 -19.17
N GLN A 183 21.76 0.96 -18.53
CA GLN A 183 23.03 1.36 -19.12
C GLN A 183 23.97 0.16 -19.33
N GLN A 184 24.00 -0.79 -18.39
CA GLN A 184 24.78 -2.03 -18.52
C GLN A 184 24.22 -2.94 -19.63
N GLN A 185 22.90 -3.08 -19.73
CA GLN A 185 22.26 -3.83 -20.81
C GLN A 185 22.54 -3.21 -22.19
N ALA A 186 22.47 -1.88 -22.31
CA ALA A 186 22.80 -1.18 -23.55
C ALA A 186 24.27 -1.38 -23.96
N GLN A 187 25.19 -1.37 -23.01
CA GLN A 187 26.60 -1.65 -23.26
C GLN A 187 26.84 -3.09 -23.71
N MET A 188 26.14 -4.07 -23.13
CA MET A 188 26.24 -5.47 -23.55
C MET A 188 25.70 -5.70 -24.97
N LEU A 189 24.57 -5.09 -25.33
CA LEU A 189 24.00 -5.17 -26.68
C LEU A 189 24.94 -4.51 -27.72
N THR A 190 25.54 -3.37 -27.38
CA THR A 190 26.51 -2.68 -28.24
C THR A 190 27.77 -3.53 -28.42
N ALA A 191 28.29 -4.15 -27.36
CA ALA A 191 29.44 -5.04 -27.42
C ALA A 191 29.15 -6.32 -28.24
N SER A 192 27.94 -6.88 -28.13
CA SER A 192 27.50 -8.04 -28.90
C SER A 192 27.35 -7.72 -30.39
N SER A 193 26.82 -6.55 -30.74
CA SER A 193 26.75 -6.06 -32.13
C SER A 193 28.15 -5.91 -32.73
N ILE A 194 29.08 -5.27 -32.00
CA ILE A 194 30.46 -5.08 -32.46
C ILE A 194 31.20 -6.42 -32.62
N ALA A 195 30.94 -7.40 -31.75
CA ALA A 195 31.52 -8.74 -31.87
C ALA A 195 30.98 -9.49 -33.08
N SER A 196 29.70 -9.32 -33.41
CA SER A 196 29.05 -9.94 -34.56
C SER A 196 29.53 -9.34 -35.89
N ASP A 197 29.74 -8.02 -35.95
CA ASP A 197 30.28 -7.33 -37.14
C ASP A 197 31.74 -7.73 -37.43
N LYS A 198 32.53 -8.03 -36.38
CA LYS A 198 33.91 -8.53 -36.54
C LYS A 198 33.99 -9.97 -37.02
N LEU A 199 32.95 -10.79 -36.83
CA LEU A 199 32.88 -12.15 -37.37
C LEU A 199 32.37 -12.20 -38.82
N ASN A 200 31.63 -11.18 -39.26
CA ASN A 200 31.07 -11.09 -40.62
C ASN A 200 31.87 -10.19 -41.57
N ALA A 201 33.00 -9.61 -41.14
CA ALA A 201 33.90 -8.90 -42.05
C ALA A 201 34.48 -9.89 -43.08
N PRO A 202 34.22 -9.73 -44.39
CA PRO A 202 34.79 -10.61 -45.39
C PRO A 202 36.31 -10.38 -45.40
N THR A 203 37.06 -11.43 -45.15
CA THR A 203 38.50 -11.50 -45.31
C THR A 203 38.88 -11.20 -46.76
N LEU A 204 39.14 -9.92 -47.07
CA LEU A 204 39.80 -9.50 -48.30
C LEU A 204 41.28 -9.91 -48.25
N SER A 205 41.57 -11.21 -48.33
CA SER A 205 42.94 -11.72 -48.50
C SER A 205 43.11 -12.70 -49.65
N SER A 206 42.12 -12.82 -50.55
CA SER A 206 42.18 -13.76 -51.67
C SER A 206 41.76 -13.11 -52.97
N ILE A 207 42.59 -12.22 -53.54
CA ILE A 207 42.72 -11.98 -54.99
C ILE A 207 44.01 -11.16 -55.15
N GLU A 208 45.10 -11.82 -55.53
CA GLU A 208 46.09 -11.36 -56.54
C GLU A 208 47.32 -12.28 -56.49
N LYS A 209 47.30 -13.32 -57.34
CA LYS A 209 48.51 -13.89 -57.96
C LYS A 209 48.12 -14.86 -59.07
N VAL A 210 47.59 -14.31 -60.16
CA VAL A 210 47.67 -14.95 -61.49
C VAL A 210 48.14 -13.90 -62.48
N LYS A 211 49.46 -13.85 -62.72
CA LYS A 211 50.07 -13.20 -63.88
C LYS A 211 51.44 -13.87 -64.12
N ALA A 212 51.49 -14.81 -65.07
CA ALA A 212 52.23 -14.71 -66.35
C ALA A 212 53.76 -14.74 -66.17
N HIS A 213 54.47 -15.81 -66.50
CA HIS A 213 55.02 -16.23 -67.82
C HIS A 213 56.55 -16.43 -67.63
N PRO A 214 57.31 -17.10 -68.53
CA PRO A 214 56.96 -17.77 -69.78
C PRO A 214 57.08 -19.30 -69.75
#